data_AF-A0A1I6MBI2-F1
#
_entry.id   AF-A0A1I6MBI2-F1
#
_cell.length_a   1.000
_cell.length_b   1.000
_cell.length_c   1.000
_cell.angle_alpha   90.00
_cell.angle_beta   90.00
_cell.angle_gamma   90.00
#
_symmetry.space_group_name_H-M   'P 1'
#
loop_
_entity.id
_entity.type
_entity.pdbx_description
1 polymer ?
#
loop_
_entity_poly.entity_id
_entity_poly.type
_entity_poly.pdbx_seq_one_letter_code
_entity_poly.pdbx_strand_id
1 'polypeptide(L)'
;MTKTHKIYIGLAAFFALGVAIDWNVWDGQPPAWTWNDVMQMIGVITLCLYWESADAMERGAKHSRASQLCTILLPPLGTGLYLAQTHRATKAVVAFFAFWGGLVASAFVTDEICYRLLSAG
;
A
#
# COMPACT_ATOMS: atom_id res chain seq x y z
N MET A 1 0.87 19.41 3.70
CA MET A 1 0.95 18.02 3.17
C MET A 1 0.43 18.00 1.73
N THR A 2 1.15 17.35 0.82
CA THR A 2 0.74 17.16 -0.59
C THR A 2 -0.43 16.18 -0.70
N LYS A 3 -1.09 16.14 -1.86
CA LYS A 3 -2.20 15.19 -2.11
C LYS A 3 -1.68 13.76 -2.05
N THR A 4 -0.52 13.52 -2.65
CA THR A 4 0.23 12.26 -2.66
C THR A 4 0.48 11.72 -1.25
N HIS A 5 0.92 12.57 -0.30
CA HIS A 5 1.13 12.14 1.09
C HIS A 5 -0.17 11.75 1.80
N LYS A 6 -1.28 12.47 1.57
CA LYS A 6 -2.58 12.14 2.16
C LYS A 6 -3.09 10.79 1.68
N ILE A 7 -2.94 10.51 0.38
CA ILE A 7 -3.34 9.21 -0.20
C ILE A 7 -2.49 8.10 0.40
N TYR A 8 -1.18 8.30 0.52
CA TYR A 8 -0.29 7.31 1.12
C TYR A 8 -0.65 7.00 2.57
N ILE A 9 -0.92 8.02 3.38
CA ILE A 9 -1.37 7.82 4.77
C ILE A 9 -2.71 7.08 4.81
N GLY A 10 -3.62 7.41 3.90
CA GLY A 10 -4.89 6.69 3.75
C GLY A 10 -4.67 5.21 3.40
N LEU A 11 -3.74 4.91 2.49
CA LEU A 11 -3.34 3.54 2.15
C LEU A 11 -2.74 2.81 3.34
N ALA A 12 -1.80 3.42 4.07
CA ALA A 12 -1.19 2.81 5.25
C ALA A 12 -2.23 2.54 6.34
N ALA A 13 -3.12 3.49 6.62
CA ALA A 13 -4.21 3.33 7.59
C ALA A 13 -5.20 2.24 7.15
N PHE A 14 -5.57 2.20 5.87
CA PHE A 14 -6.45 1.17 5.32
C PHE A 14 -5.83 -0.23 5.45
N PHE A 15 -4.54 -0.36 5.13
CA PHE A 15 -3.84 -1.64 5.24
C PHE A 15 -3.72 -2.09 6.70
N ALA A 16 -3.34 -1.18 7.60
CA ALA A 16 -3.33 -1.41 9.05
C ALA A 16 -4.69 -1.85 9.60
N LEU A 17 -5.79 -1.21 9.17
CA LEU A 17 -7.14 -1.59 9.61
C LEU A 17 -7.48 -3.03 9.25
N GLY A 18 -7.12 -3.51 8.06
CA GLY A 18 -7.39 -4.91 7.73
C GLY A 18 -6.55 -5.89 8.57
N VAL A 19 -5.29 -5.57 8.90
CA VAL A 19 -4.49 -6.35 9.86
C VAL A 19 -5.17 -6.40 11.23
N ALA A 20 -5.68 -5.26 11.71
CA ALA A 20 -6.39 -5.19 12.98
C ALA A 20 -7.71 -5.99 12.96
N ILE A 21 -8.42 -6.01 11.83
CA ILE A 21 -9.62 -6.83 11.64
C ILE A 21 -9.27 -8.31 11.76
N ASP A 22 -8.17 -8.75 11.16
CA ASP A 22 -7.77 -10.16 11.24
C ASP A 22 -7.49 -10.59 12.68
N TRP A 23 -6.85 -9.72 13.47
CA TRP A 23 -6.67 -9.91 14.90
C TRP A 23 -7.97 -10.00 15.68
N ASN A 24 -8.96 -9.15 15.38
CA ASN A 24 -10.22 -9.12 16.11
C ASN A 24 -11.18 -10.27 15.75
N VAL A 25 -11.05 -10.85 14.55
CA VAL A 25 -11.97 -11.88 14.06
C VAL A 25 -11.37 -13.28 14.17
N TRP A 26 -10.05 -13.42 14.00
CA TRP A 26 -9.35 -14.70 13.97
C TRP A 26 -8.13 -14.77 14.90
N ASP A 27 -8.00 -13.87 15.88
CA ASP A 27 -6.89 -13.84 16.86
C ASP A 27 -5.50 -13.86 16.19
N GLY A 28 -5.37 -13.20 15.05
CA GLY A 28 -4.13 -13.11 14.27
C GLY A 28 -3.81 -14.38 13.48
N GLN A 29 -4.72 -15.36 13.45
CA GLN A 29 -4.60 -16.61 12.69
C GLN A 29 -5.75 -16.76 11.68
N PRO A 30 -5.90 -15.82 10.71
CA PRO A 30 -6.93 -15.93 9.70
C PRO A 30 -6.71 -17.18 8.81
N PRO A 31 -7.79 -17.75 8.26
CA PRO A 31 -7.69 -18.71 7.16
C PRO A 31 -6.87 -18.14 6.00
N ALA A 32 -6.28 -19.00 5.17
CA ALA A 32 -5.47 -18.58 4.02
C ALA A 32 -6.20 -17.69 3.00
N TRP A 33 -7.53 -17.62 3.06
CA TRP A 33 -8.33 -16.75 2.20
C TRP A 33 -9.57 -16.26 2.95
N THR A 34 -9.67 -14.95 3.13
CA THR A 34 -10.81 -14.29 3.76
C THR A 34 -11.37 -13.19 2.85
N TRP A 35 -12.60 -12.75 3.12
CA TRP A 35 -13.14 -11.56 2.46
C TRP A 35 -12.35 -10.29 2.80
N ASN A 36 -11.68 -10.25 3.95
CA ASN A 36 -10.81 -9.15 4.34
C ASN A 36 -9.61 -9.05 3.38
N ASP A 37 -8.96 -10.17 3.07
CA ASP A 37 -7.84 -10.23 2.11
C ASP A 37 -8.25 -9.70 0.73
N VAL A 38 -9.45 -10.09 0.25
CA VAL A 38 -9.98 -9.63 -1.04
C VAL A 38 -10.21 -8.11 -1.02
N MET A 39 -10.82 -7.59 0.04
CA MET A 39 -11.08 -6.16 0.19
C MET A 39 -9.78 -5.37 0.33
N GLN A 40 -8.80 -5.88 1.08
CA GLN A 40 -7.47 -5.29 1.18
C GLN A 40 -6.78 -5.27 -0.18
N MET A 41 -6.82 -6.35 -0.95
CA MET A 41 -6.23 -6.42 -2.28
C MET A 41 -6.83 -5.36 -3.22
N ILE A 42 -8.16 -5.30 -3.31
CA ILE A 42 -8.86 -4.31 -4.15
C ILE A 42 -8.55 -2.88 -3.69
N GLY A 43 -8.57 -2.64 -2.38
CA GLY A 43 -8.28 -1.33 -1.80
C GLY A 43 -6.84 -0.87 -2.04
N VAL A 44 -5.86 -1.76 -1.85
CA VAL A 44 -4.43 -1.48 -2.12
C VAL A 44 -4.24 -1.15 -3.60
N ILE A 45 -4.77 -1.96 -4.53
CA ILE A 45 -4.70 -1.67 -5.98
C ILE A 45 -5.27 -0.28 -6.28
N THR A 46 -6.49 -0.01 -5.79
CA THR A 46 -7.20 1.25 -6.07
C THR A 46 -6.45 2.46 -5.53
N LEU A 47 -5.94 2.37 -4.29
CA LEU A 47 -5.21 3.45 -3.65
C LEU A 47 -3.81 3.64 -4.24
N CYS A 48 -3.12 2.58 -4.66
CA CYS A 48 -1.87 2.68 -5.41
C CYS A 48 -2.09 3.40 -6.75
N LEU A 49 -3.09 3.01 -7.54
CA LEU A 49 -3.41 3.69 -8.80
C LEU A 49 -3.80 5.15 -8.59
N TYR A 50 -4.53 5.44 -7.50
CA TYR A 50 -4.90 6.81 -7.16
C TYR A 50 -3.68 7.64 -6.76
N TRP A 51 -2.76 7.05 -5.99
CA TRP A 51 -1.50 7.66 -5.60
C TRP A 51 -0.62 7.95 -6.82
N GLU A 52 -0.41 6.97 -7.71
CA GLU A 52 0.38 7.10 -8.94
C GLU A 52 -0.19 8.21 -9.84
N SER A 53 -1.51 8.31 -9.93
CA SER A 53 -2.19 9.36 -10.70
C SER A 53 -1.99 10.74 -10.07
N ALA A 54 -2.06 10.85 -8.75
CA ALA A 54 -1.82 12.11 -8.04
C ALA A 54 -0.35 12.57 -8.16
N ASP A 55 0.62 11.66 -7.98
CA ASP A 55 2.04 11.96 -8.15
C ASP A 55 2.36 12.35 -9.60
N ALA A 56 1.70 11.71 -10.59
CA ALA A 56 1.90 12.04 -12.00
C ALA A 56 1.43 13.46 -12.30
N MET A 57 0.27 13.85 -11.77
CA MET A 57 -0.26 15.21 -11.90
C MET A 57 0.67 16.25 -11.25
N GLU A 58 1.17 15.97 -10.04
CA GLU A 58 2.10 16.86 -9.32
C GLU A 58 3.43 17.04 -10.09
N ARG A 59 3.81 16.06 -10.92
CA ARG A 59 5.05 16.09 -11.73
C ARG A 59 4.86 16.53 -13.17
N GLY A 60 3.62 16.73 -13.63
CA GLY A 60 3.34 16.94 -15.05
C GLY A 60 3.71 15.74 -15.93
N ALA A 61 3.79 14.54 -15.35
CA ALA A 61 4.11 13.30 -16.04
C ALA A 61 2.82 12.58 -16.48
N LYS A 62 2.94 11.67 -17.46
CA LYS A 62 1.82 10.80 -17.87
C LYS A 62 1.92 9.46 -17.15
N HIS A 63 0.79 9.03 -16.59
CA HIS A 63 0.65 7.68 -16.08
C HIS A 63 0.39 6.73 -17.25
N SER A 64 1.35 5.84 -17.57
CA SER A 64 1.22 4.93 -18.71
C SER A 64 0.22 3.81 -18.45
N ARG A 65 -0.52 3.39 -19.48
CA ARG A 65 -1.48 2.26 -19.40
C ARG A 65 -0.80 0.94 -19.03
N ALA A 66 0.44 0.72 -19.50
CA ALA A 66 1.21 -0.46 -19.16
C ALA A 66 1.50 -0.51 -17.66
N SER A 67 1.93 0.62 -17.06
CA SER A 67 2.13 0.72 -15.62
C SER A 67 0.84 0.45 -14.85
N GLN A 68 -0.29 1.03 -15.26
CA GLN A 68 -1.59 0.82 -14.61
C GLN A 68 -1.99 -0.66 -14.62
N LEU A 69 -1.88 -1.33 -15.77
CA LEU A 69 -2.19 -2.75 -15.88
C LEU A 69 -1.27 -3.59 -14.99
N CYS A 70 0.02 -3.27 -14.95
CA CYS A 70 0.95 -3.91 -14.04
C CYS A 70 0.59 -3.66 -12.58
N THR A 71 0.13 -2.46 -12.19
CA THR A 71 -0.28 -2.16 -10.81
C THR A 71 -1.53 -2.94 -10.42
N ILE A 72 -2.45 -3.16 -11.36
CA ILE A 72 -3.65 -3.99 -11.13
C ILE A 72 -3.28 -5.46 -10.91
N LEU A 73 -2.39 -6.00 -11.75
CA LEU A 73 -2.02 -7.41 -11.68
C LEU A 73 -1.05 -7.72 -10.53
N LEU A 74 -0.11 -6.81 -10.30
CA LEU A 74 0.94 -6.95 -9.30
C LEU A 74 1.37 -5.55 -8.82
N PRO A 75 0.70 -5.01 -7.78
CA PRO A 75 0.89 -3.65 -7.31
C PRO A 75 2.36 -3.24 -7.13
N PRO A 76 3.24 -4.08 -6.52
CA PRO A 76 4.64 -3.71 -6.38
C PRO A 76 5.34 -3.50 -7.73
N LEU A 77 5.17 -4.42 -8.69
CA LEU A 77 5.83 -4.27 -9.99
C LEU A 77 5.29 -3.06 -10.75
N GLY A 78 3.97 -2.85 -10.75
CA GLY A 78 3.36 -1.70 -11.41
C GLY A 78 3.85 -0.37 -10.86
N THR A 79 3.86 -0.20 -9.54
CA THR A 79 4.37 1.01 -8.89
C THR A 79 5.88 1.18 -9.12
N GLY A 80 6.64 0.09 -9.19
CA GLY A 80 8.06 0.14 -9.58
C GLY A 80 8.27 0.65 -11.01
N LEU A 81 7.50 0.13 -11.96
CA LEU A 81 7.53 0.57 -13.35
C LEU A 81 7.10 2.02 -13.49
N TYR A 82 6.04 2.42 -12.78
CA TYR A 82 5.58 3.82 -12.70
C TYR A 82 6.72 4.74 -12.27
N LEU A 83 7.34 4.45 -11.13
CA LEU A 83 8.39 5.28 -10.56
C LEU A 83 9.61 5.36 -11.48
N ALA A 84 9.98 4.25 -12.12
CA ALA A 84 11.06 4.24 -13.11
C ALA A 84 10.77 5.12 -14.34
N GLN A 85 9.49 5.26 -14.73
CA GLN A 85 9.07 6.10 -15.85
C GLN A 85 9.00 7.59 -15.48
N THR A 86 8.63 7.92 -14.24
CA THR A 86 8.34 9.31 -13.82
C THR A 86 9.47 9.97 -13.03
N HIS A 87 10.42 9.20 -12.50
CA HIS A 87 11.52 9.70 -11.68
C HIS A 87 12.89 9.39 -12.28
N ARG A 88 13.91 10.16 -11.85
CA ARG A 88 15.31 9.76 -12.06
C ARG A 88 15.58 8.45 -11.33
N ALA A 89 16.38 7.55 -11.93
CA ALA A 89 16.62 6.19 -11.44
C ALA A 89 16.87 6.09 -9.92
N THR A 90 17.79 6.89 -9.37
CA THR A 90 18.07 6.88 -7.92
C THR A 90 16.85 7.26 -7.09
N LYS A 91 16.09 8.27 -7.52
CA LYS A 91 14.87 8.70 -6.82
C LYS A 91 13.75 7.67 -6.95
N ALA A 92 13.64 6.99 -8.09
CA ALA A 92 12.68 5.91 -8.30
C ALA A 92 12.91 4.77 -7.31
N VAL A 93 14.17 4.34 -7.16
CA VAL A 93 14.56 3.28 -6.22
C VAL A 93 14.25 3.68 -4.78
N VAL A 94 14.66 4.87 -4.35
CA VAL A 94 14.37 5.34 -2.99
C VAL A 94 12.87 5.45 -2.75
N ALA A 95 12.11 6.03 -3.69
CA ALA A 95 10.67 6.16 -3.58
C ALA A 95 9.98 4.79 -3.51
N PHE A 96 10.45 3.81 -4.28
CA PHE A 96 9.91 2.46 -4.29
C PHE A 96 10.05 1.78 -2.92
N PHE A 97 11.27 1.79 -2.38
CA PHE A 97 11.53 1.17 -1.07
C PHE A 97 10.89 1.96 0.07
N ALA A 98 10.83 3.29 0.00
CA ALA A 98 10.13 4.08 0.99
C ALA A 98 8.62 3.81 0.98
N PHE A 99 8.02 3.71 -0.21
CA PHE A 99 6.58 3.46 -0.38
C PHE A 99 6.19 2.08 0.15
N TRP A 100 6.78 1.01 -0.39
CA TRP A 100 6.45 -0.36 -0.01
C TRP A 100 7.00 -0.73 1.36
N GLY A 101 8.22 -0.28 1.68
CA GLY A 101 8.81 -0.49 2.99
C GLY A 101 8.00 0.18 4.09
N GLY A 102 7.49 1.39 3.87
CA GLY A 102 6.60 2.04 4.84
C GLY A 102 5.24 1.35 4.99
N LEU A 103 4.67 0.80 3.90
CA LEU A 103 3.42 0.04 3.97
C LEU A 103 3.61 -1.26 4.75
N VAL A 104 4.68 -2.00 4.46
CA VAL A 104 5.05 -3.23 5.19
C VAL A 104 5.35 -2.92 6.66
N ALA A 105 6.11 -1.86 6.93
CA ALA A 105 6.38 -1.42 8.31
C ALA A 105 5.07 -1.07 9.06
N SER A 106 4.11 -0.42 8.40
CA SER A 106 2.82 -0.12 9.02
C SER A 106 2.04 -1.38 9.41
N ALA A 107 2.11 -2.45 8.61
CA ALA A 107 1.50 -3.73 8.94
C ALA A 107 2.18 -4.39 10.13
N PHE A 108 3.52 -4.48 10.14
CA PHE A 108 4.27 -5.05 11.28
C PHE A 108 4.03 -4.29 12.58
N VAL A 109 4.01 -2.95 12.53
CA VAL A 109 3.71 -2.13 13.71
C VAL A 109 2.28 -2.40 14.20
N THR A 110 1.32 -2.54 13.29
CA THR A 110 -0.08 -2.80 13.66
C THR A 110 -0.24 -4.20 14.26
N ASP A 111 0.38 -5.20 13.66
CA ASP A 111 0.41 -6.58 14.15
C ASP A 111 0.97 -6.65 15.58
N GLU A 112 2.13 -6.03 15.83
CA GLU A 112 2.75 -5.97 17.16
C GLU A 112 1.87 -5.23 18.18
N ILE A 113 1.21 -4.14 17.77
CA ILE A 113 0.27 -3.41 18.64
C ILE A 113 -0.91 -4.31 19.00
N CYS A 114 -1.54 -4.97 18.02
CA CYS A 114 -2.67 -5.86 18.25
C CYS A 114 -2.29 -7.04 19.15
N TYR A 115 -1.15 -7.68 18.89
CA TYR A 115 -0.62 -8.75 19.73
C TYR A 115 -0.49 -8.30 21.19
N ARG A 116 0.14 -7.14 21.45
CA ARG A 116 0.33 -6.62 22.82
C ARG A 116 -0.99 -6.25 23.51
N LEU A 117 -1.93 -5.67 22.79
CA LEU A 117 -3.21 -5.26 23.35
C LEU A 117 -4.08 -6.46 23.73
N LEU A 118 -4.07 -7.51 22.91
CA LEU A 118 -4.92 -8.69 23.08
C LEU A 118 -4.29 -9.76 23.98
N SER A 119 -2.96 -9.82 24.08
CA SER A 119 -2.26 -10.72 25.02
C SER A 119 -2.15 -10.19 26.46
N ALA A 120 -2.45 -8.91 26.67
CA ALA A 120 -2.41 -8.27 27.99
C ALA A 120 -3.76 -8.31 28.74
N GLY A 121 -4.83 -8.79 28.11
CA GLY A 121 -6.16 -8.98 28.70
C GLY A 121 -6.43 -10.44 29.05
#